data_AF-A0A926TAT1-F1
#
_entry.id   AF-A0A926TAT1-F1
#
_cell.length_a   1.000
_cell.length_b   1.000
_cell.length_c   1.000
_cell.angle_alpha   90.00
_cell.angle_beta   90.00
_cell.angle_gamma   90.00
#
_symmetry.space_group_name_H-M   'P 1'
#
loop_
_entity.id
_entity.type
_entity.pdbx_description
1 polymer ?
#
loop_
_entity_poly.entity_id
_entity_poly.type
_entity_poly.pdbx_seq_one_letter_code
_entity_poly.pdbx_strand_id
1 'polypeptide(L)'
;MSVNFDLSATNLPAVKRLLEGRLQAAIRLHGTTSQTLASAASEVFPQSITLLRAKDTTRIVYLCPMGLKLAKIWQMSAMDIATKIAADLSQIAAGDAGRLDFTVQAVPPGWIHLQLTNAGLANWLQRLTQGIDSLQLKEYLWQRGGEGEKEQPASIILSKAGIGIAGEKGKHKTDVLQNPVYPSKSLFLVQYAHARCCSLLRLAHLDGTIILSDPHPELCSPFWHLLAPNPIPWLNSEVFPSSPLRLVHPAEWGLISQLVDTLDALSLPPAAHRLTEWLKLATALSTAFESFYSACRLWGEVKTETPQLAQARLGLIKATQSVLRLILQDLFGVSAPVEL
;
A
#
# COMPACT_ATOMS: atom_id res chain seq x y z
N MET A 1 -28.14 -8.22 -5.58
CA MET A 1 -27.24 -9.28 -6.07
C MET A 1 -25.85 -8.95 -5.60
N SER A 2 -25.38 -9.63 -4.55
CA SER A 2 -24.05 -9.42 -3.98
C SER A 2 -23.03 -10.00 -4.94
N VAL A 3 -22.30 -9.14 -5.65
CA VAL A 3 -21.23 -9.58 -6.54
C VAL A 3 -20.15 -10.21 -5.66
N ASN A 4 -20.03 -11.55 -5.69
CA ASN A 4 -18.86 -12.27 -5.18
C ASN A 4 -17.67 -11.90 -6.07
N PHE A 5 -17.03 -10.78 -5.76
CA PHE A 5 -15.77 -10.43 -6.40
C PHE A 5 -14.69 -11.35 -5.83
N ASP A 6 -13.97 -12.01 -6.72
CA ASP A 6 -12.79 -12.76 -6.36
C ASP A 6 -11.73 -11.76 -5.85
N LEU A 7 -11.63 -11.63 -4.53
CA LEU A 7 -10.69 -10.74 -3.84
C LEU A 7 -9.22 -11.11 -4.13
N SER A 8 -8.98 -12.24 -4.80
CA SER A 8 -7.71 -12.66 -5.34
C SER A 8 -7.34 -11.99 -6.68
N ALA A 9 -8.21 -11.17 -7.28
CA ALA A 9 -7.93 -10.50 -8.56
C ALA A 9 -7.40 -9.06 -8.40
N THR A 10 -7.62 -8.41 -7.26
CA THR A 10 -7.16 -7.03 -7.08
C THR A 10 -5.65 -6.99 -6.78
N ASN A 11 -4.87 -6.46 -7.73
CA ASN A 11 -3.42 -6.24 -7.62
C ASN A 11 -3.05 -5.07 -6.69
N LEU A 12 -3.99 -4.63 -5.86
CA LEU A 12 -3.80 -3.53 -4.90
C LEU A 12 -2.76 -3.95 -3.86
N PRO A 13 -1.72 -3.13 -3.62
CA PRO A 13 -0.64 -3.47 -2.69
C PRO A 13 -1.02 -3.29 -1.21
N ALA A 14 -2.29 -3.03 -0.87
CA ALA A 14 -2.71 -2.89 0.51
C ALA A 14 -2.68 -4.24 1.24
N VAL A 15 -1.78 -4.37 2.22
CA VAL A 15 -1.53 -5.62 2.95
C VAL A 15 -2.77 -5.99 3.77
N LYS A 16 -3.38 -5.00 4.43
CA LYS A 16 -4.61 -5.16 5.21
C LYS A 16 -5.76 -5.75 4.39
N ARG A 17 -6.00 -5.25 3.18
CA ARG A 17 -7.07 -5.75 2.30
C ARG A 17 -6.88 -7.22 1.92
N LEU A 18 -5.65 -7.59 1.57
CA LEU A 18 -5.35 -8.98 1.20
C LEU A 18 -5.57 -9.93 2.39
N LEU A 19 -5.15 -9.50 3.58
CA LEU A 19 -5.42 -10.24 4.81
C LEU A 19 -6.92 -10.34 5.10
N GLU A 20 -7.69 -9.27 4.92
CA GLU A 20 -9.14 -9.29 5.08
C GLU A 20 -9.80 -10.29 4.12
N GLY A 21 -9.38 -10.33 2.84
CA GLY A 21 -9.89 -11.30 1.87
C GLY A 21 -9.58 -12.75 2.24
N ARG A 22 -8.34 -13.04 2.66
CA ARG A 22 -7.94 -14.37 3.13
C ARG A 22 -8.66 -14.78 4.41
N LEU A 23 -8.83 -13.86 5.35
CA LEU A 23 -9.60 -14.07 6.57
C LEU A 23 -11.07 -14.37 6.26
N GLN A 24 -11.69 -13.65 5.32
CA GLN A 24 -13.06 -13.93 4.88
C GLN A 24 -13.18 -15.34 4.29
N ALA A 25 -12.23 -15.75 3.43
CA ALA A 25 -12.21 -17.09 2.86
C ALA A 25 -12.09 -18.17 3.95
N ALA A 26 -11.14 -18.03 4.88
CA ALA A 26 -10.96 -18.97 5.99
C ALA A 26 -12.19 -19.07 6.90
N ILE A 27 -12.80 -17.93 7.25
CA ILE A 27 -14.02 -17.91 8.08
C ILE A 27 -15.19 -18.59 7.36
N ARG A 28 -15.32 -18.41 6.04
CA ARG A 28 -16.37 -19.05 5.24
C ARG A 28 -16.20 -20.57 5.21
N LEU A 29 -15.00 -21.06 4.93
CA LEU A 29 -14.69 -22.50 4.94
C LEU A 29 -15.00 -23.14 6.30
N HIS A 30 -14.67 -22.43 7.38
CA HIS A 30 -14.91 -22.93 8.72
C HIS A 30 -16.39 -22.90 9.11
N GLY A 31 -17.10 -21.82 8.76
CA GLY A 31 -18.52 -21.65 9.00
C GLY A 31 -19.36 -22.73 8.33
N THR A 32 -19.03 -23.11 7.09
CA THR A 32 -19.73 -24.19 6.38
C THR A 32 -19.47 -25.58 6.97
N THR A 33 -18.28 -25.80 7.54
CA THR A 33 -17.92 -27.10 8.14
C THR A 33 -18.55 -27.31 9.51
N SER A 34 -18.75 -26.22 10.27
CA SER A 34 -19.32 -26.28 11.63
C SER A 34 -20.85 -26.24 11.65
N GLN A 35 -21.52 -25.80 10.58
CA GLN A 35 -22.97 -25.69 10.52
C GLN A 35 -23.55 -26.42 9.29
N THR A 36 -24.00 -27.66 9.49
CA THR A 36 -25.09 -28.25 8.69
C THR A 36 -26.34 -27.41 8.92
N LEU A 37 -26.61 -26.40 8.08
CA LEU A 37 -27.96 -25.92 7.67
C LEU A 37 -27.85 -24.60 6.89
N ALA A 38 -28.08 -24.71 5.59
CA ALA A 38 -27.97 -23.66 4.58
C ALA A 38 -29.16 -22.66 4.54
N SER A 39 -29.51 -21.98 5.65
CA SER A 39 -30.65 -21.04 5.61
C SER A 39 -30.49 -19.66 6.27
N ALA A 40 -29.30 -19.28 6.76
CA ALA A 40 -29.10 -17.94 7.37
C ALA A 40 -27.79 -17.25 6.90
N ALA A 41 -27.58 -17.14 5.59
CA ALA A 41 -26.33 -16.61 5.03
C ALA A 41 -26.02 -15.13 5.37
N SER A 42 -26.99 -14.34 5.86
CA SER A 42 -26.80 -12.91 6.19
C SER A 42 -26.60 -12.60 7.68
N GLU A 43 -26.94 -13.51 8.60
CA GLU A 43 -26.78 -13.29 10.05
C GLU A 43 -25.53 -13.96 10.64
N VAL A 44 -24.96 -14.95 9.94
CA VAL A 44 -23.90 -15.82 10.48
C VAL A 44 -22.49 -15.27 10.25
N PHE A 45 -22.33 -14.32 9.32
CA PHE A 45 -21.01 -13.77 8.97
C PHE A 45 -20.93 -12.29 9.37
N PRO A 46 -19.90 -11.87 10.10
CA PRO A 46 -19.73 -10.47 10.41
C PRO A 46 -19.54 -9.67 9.12
N GLN A 47 -20.35 -8.63 8.96
CA GLN A 47 -20.34 -7.74 7.79
C GLN A 47 -18.99 -7.03 7.58
N SER A 48 -18.15 -6.94 8.63
CA SER A 48 -16.81 -6.37 8.56
C SER A 48 -15.80 -7.13 9.42
N ILE A 49 -14.68 -7.53 8.82
CA ILE A 49 -13.52 -8.04 9.55
C ILE A 49 -12.75 -6.85 10.11
N THR A 50 -12.44 -6.88 11.40
CA THR A 50 -11.59 -5.86 12.02
C THR A 50 -10.15 -6.35 12.03
N LEU A 51 -9.29 -5.67 11.29
CA LEU A 51 -7.85 -5.92 11.32
C LEU A 51 -7.12 -4.68 11.86
N LEU A 52 -6.38 -4.87 12.96
CA LEU A 52 -5.62 -3.82 13.64
C LEU A 52 -4.14 -4.01 13.36
N ARG A 53 -3.45 -2.94 12.96
CA ARG A 53 -1.99 -2.95 12.82
C ARG A 53 -1.34 -2.73 14.18
N ALA A 54 -0.44 -3.63 14.59
CA ALA A 54 0.35 -3.44 15.80
C ALA A 54 1.44 -2.38 15.56
N LYS A 55 1.74 -1.58 16.60
CA LYS A 55 2.84 -0.61 16.56
C LYS A 55 4.17 -1.30 16.88
N ASP A 56 4.67 -2.08 15.93
CA ASP A 56 6.01 -2.69 15.99
C ASP A 56 6.93 -1.96 15.00
N THR A 57 8.14 -1.64 15.43
CA THR A 57 9.13 -0.89 14.64
C THR A 57 10.02 -1.78 13.77
N THR A 58 9.92 -3.10 13.92
CA THR A 58 10.80 -4.08 13.26
C THR A 58 10.05 -5.18 12.53
N ARG A 59 8.73 -5.25 12.71
CA ARG A 59 7.86 -6.28 12.11
C ARG A 59 6.54 -5.65 11.69
N ILE A 60 5.91 -6.24 10.70
CA ILE A 60 4.54 -5.88 10.29
C ILE A 60 3.61 -6.97 10.81
N VAL A 61 2.88 -6.63 11.87
CA VAL A 61 1.97 -7.55 12.57
C VAL A 61 0.56 -6.99 12.56
N TYR A 62 -0.39 -7.82 12.19
CA TYR A 62 -1.82 -7.54 12.26
C TYR A 62 -2.49 -8.41 13.31
N LEU A 63 -3.42 -7.81 14.04
CA LEU A 63 -4.17 -8.42 15.12
C LEU A 63 -5.64 -8.48 14.70
N CYS A 64 -6.21 -9.68 14.80
CA CYS A 64 -7.57 -9.96 14.38
C CYS A 64 -8.36 -10.55 15.56
N PRO A 65 -9.40 -9.87 16.07
CA PRO A 65 -10.21 -10.31 17.22
C PRO A 65 -11.34 -11.28 16.81
N MET A 66 -11.21 -11.97 15.68
CA MET A 66 -12.30 -12.76 15.11
C MET A 66 -12.67 -13.98 15.95
N GLY A 67 -11.72 -14.60 16.65
CA GLY A 67 -12.04 -15.68 17.61
C GLY A 67 -12.99 -15.20 18.70
N LEU A 68 -12.77 -13.99 19.23
CA LEU A 68 -13.64 -13.37 20.24
C LEU A 68 -15.01 -12.99 19.70
N LYS A 69 -15.06 -12.44 18.48
CA LYS A 69 -16.34 -12.03 17.86
C LYS A 69 -17.21 -13.23 17.51
N LEU A 70 -16.61 -14.29 16.99
CA LEU A 70 -17.32 -15.48 16.54
C LEU A 70 -17.70 -16.42 17.70
N ALA A 71 -17.03 -16.34 18.85
CA ALA A 71 -17.35 -17.17 20.03
C ALA A 71 -18.83 -17.11 20.42
N LYS A 72 -19.43 -15.91 20.39
CA LYS A 72 -20.86 -15.72 20.69
C LYS A 72 -21.78 -16.32 19.64
N ILE A 73 -21.36 -16.32 18.38
CA ILE A 73 -22.18 -16.76 17.24
C ILE A 73 -22.10 -18.28 17.08
N TRP A 74 -20.90 -18.85 17.24
CA TRP A 74 -20.63 -20.27 17.02
C TRP A 74 -20.74 -21.11 18.28
N GLN A 75 -20.99 -20.51 19.45
CA GLN A 75 -21.09 -21.20 20.75
C GLN A 75 -19.88 -22.11 21.05
N MET A 76 -18.70 -21.67 20.62
CA MET A 76 -17.42 -22.34 20.81
C MET A 76 -16.46 -21.44 21.59
N SER A 77 -15.42 -22.04 22.18
CA SER A 77 -14.40 -21.24 22.84
C SER A 77 -13.68 -20.35 21.81
N ALA A 78 -13.43 -19.10 22.19
CA ALA A 78 -12.77 -18.14 21.29
C ALA A 78 -11.37 -18.61 20.85
N MET A 79 -10.70 -19.40 21.68
CA MET A 79 -9.40 -19.99 21.37
C MET A 79 -9.50 -21.14 20.37
N ASP A 80 -10.50 -22.01 20.48
CA ASP A 80 -10.71 -23.09 19.50
C ASP A 80 -11.02 -22.49 18.12
N ILE A 81 -11.85 -21.44 18.09
CA ILE A 81 -12.16 -20.73 16.85
C ILE A 81 -10.88 -20.10 16.27
N ALA A 82 -10.11 -19.36 17.07
CA ALA A 82 -8.88 -18.72 16.62
C ALA A 82 -7.86 -19.75 16.08
N THR A 83 -7.72 -20.89 16.76
CA THR A 83 -6.79 -21.96 16.36
C THR A 83 -7.21 -22.60 15.05
N LYS A 84 -8.51 -22.87 14.88
CA LYS A 84 -9.05 -23.45 13.63
C LYS A 84 -8.90 -22.49 12.45
N ILE A 85 -9.29 -21.22 12.62
CA ILE A 85 -9.09 -20.19 11.58
C ILE A 85 -7.60 -20.03 11.25
N ALA A 86 -6.72 -20.07 12.24
CA ALA A 86 -5.27 -19.96 12.02
C ALA A 86 -4.72 -21.15 11.21
N ALA A 87 -5.22 -22.37 11.46
CA ALA A 87 -4.87 -23.55 10.68
C ALA A 87 -5.36 -23.43 9.23
N ASP A 88 -6.62 -23.05 9.03
CA ASP A 88 -7.21 -22.86 7.69
C ASP A 88 -6.45 -21.79 6.89
N LEU A 89 -6.08 -20.67 7.53
CA LEU A 89 -5.28 -19.62 6.91
C LEU A 89 -3.88 -20.08 6.51
N SER A 90 -3.25 -20.90 7.33
CA SER A 90 -1.92 -21.44 7.04
C SER A 90 -1.96 -22.39 5.83
N GLN A 91 -3.06 -23.14 5.65
CA GLN A 91 -3.28 -23.99 4.47
C GLN A 91 -3.55 -23.16 3.20
N ILE A 92 -4.38 -22.12 3.30
CA ILE A 92 -4.66 -21.20 2.18
C ILE A 92 -3.37 -20.49 1.74
N ALA A 93 -2.50 -20.11 2.69
CA ALA A 93 -1.23 -19.47 2.39
C ALA A 93 -0.25 -20.40 1.65
N ALA A 94 -0.27 -21.71 1.94
CA ALA A 94 0.64 -22.68 1.32
C ALA A 94 0.33 -22.95 -0.17
N GLY A 95 -0.92 -22.76 -0.61
CA GLY A 95 -1.34 -23.01 -2.00
C GLY A 95 -1.06 -21.86 -2.99
N ASP A 96 -0.73 -20.67 -2.48
CA ASP A 96 -0.61 -19.43 -3.28
C ASP A 96 0.86 -19.03 -3.42
N ALA A 97 1.62 -19.90 -4.12
CA ALA A 97 3.05 -19.74 -4.35
C ALA A 97 3.34 -18.39 -5.03
N GLY A 98 3.80 -17.42 -4.26
CA GLY A 98 4.23 -16.10 -4.74
C GLY A 98 3.42 -14.91 -4.21
N ARG A 99 2.47 -15.11 -3.30
CA ARG A 99 1.59 -14.03 -2.81
C ARG A 99 1.69 -13.87 -1.28
N LEU A 100 2.42 -12.84 -0.83
CA LEU A 100 2.47 -12.33 0.55
C LEU A 100 2.40 -13.44 1.62
N ASP A 101 3.56 -13.95 2.04
CA ASP A 101 3.63 -14.99 3.06
C ASP A 101 3.49 -14.39 4.46
N PHE A 102 2.60 -14.97 5.28
CA PHE A 102 2.40 -14.59 6.67
C PHE A 102 2.53 -15.80 7.59
N THR A 103 3.11 -15.60 8.76
CA THR A 103 2.96 -16.54 9.88
C THR A 103 1.68 -16.22 10.64
N VAL A 104 0.86 -17.25 10.87
CA VAL A 104 -0.42 -17.13 11.56
C VAL A 104 -0.33 -17.82 12.91
N GLN A 105 -0.74 -17.14 13.98
CA GLN A 105 -0.74 -17.69 15.33
C GLN A 105 -2.01 -17.31 16.09
N ALA A 106 -2.67 -18.28 16.70
CA ALA A 106 -3.74 -18.03 17.66
C ALA A 106 -3.15 -17.68 19.02
N VAL A 107 -3.65 -16.60 19.64
CA VAL A 107 -3.13 -16.04 20.90
C VAL A 107 -4.29 -15.83 21.89
N PRO A 108 -4.12 -16.18 23.18
CA PRO A 108 -5.13 -15.93 24.21
C PRO A 108 -5.59 -14.47 24.31
N PRO A 109 -6.87 -14.18 24.60
CA PRO A 109 -8.00 -15.11 24.80
C PRO A 109 -8.76 -15.52 23.51
N GLY A 110 -8.19 -15.32 22.32
CA GLY A 110 -8.88 -15.61 21.04
C GLY A 110 -8.53 -14.65 19.91
N TRP A 111 -7.34 -14.05 19.97
CA TRP A 111 -6.78 -13.21 18.92
C TRP A 111 -6.07 -14.06 17.89
N ILE A 112 -6.03 -13.58 16.66
CA ILE A 112 -5.23 -14.17 15.59
C ILE A 112 -4.17 -13.14 15.21
N HIS A 113 -2.91 -13.50 15.41
CA HIS A 113 -1.74 -12.72 15.03
C HIS A 113 -1.31 -13.14 13.63
N LEU A 114 -1.15 -12.15 12.75
CA LEU A 114 -0.76 -12.30 11.37
C LEU A 114 0.51 -11.47 11.16
N GLN A 115 1.65 -12.13 11.17
CA GLN A 115 2.94 -11.46 10.96
C GLN A 115 3.42 -11.69 9.53
N LEU A 116 3.71 -10.62 8.81
CA LEU A 116 4.30 -10.69 7.48
C LEU A 116 5.73 -11.24 7.59
N THR A 117 6.05 -12.27 6.81
CA THR A 117 7.41 -12.84 6.81
C THR A 117 8.38 -11.95 6.04
N ASN A 118 9.68 -12.14 6.22
CA ASN A 118 10.68 -11.42 5.43
C ASN A 118 10.53 -11.70 3.92
N ALA A 119 10.21 -12.94 3.54
CA ALA A 119 9.94 -13.32 2.15
C ALA A 119 8.67 -12.64 1.62
N GLY A 120 7.59 -12.64 2.39
CA GLY A 120 6.35 -11.93 2.06
C GLY A 120 6.58 -10.42 1.89
N LEU A 121 7.36 -9.81 2.77
CA LEU A 121 7.74 -8.40 2.69
C LEU A 121 8.63 -8.11 1.48
N ALA A 122 9.61 -8.95 1.17
CA ALA A 122 10.44 -8.82 -0.03
C ALA A 122 9.60 -8.88 -1.31
N ASN A 123 8.68 -9.84 -1.40
CA ASN A 123 7.75 -9.97 -2.53
C ASN A 123 6.83 -8.75 -2.64
N TRP A 124 6.35 -8.24 -1.50
CA TRP A 124 5.52 -7.02 -1.46
C TRP A 124 6.28 -5.79 -1.95
N LEU A 125 7.50 -5.56 -1.44
CA LEU A 125 8.37 -4.47 -1.88
C LEU A 125 8.69 -4.60 -3.37
N GLN A 126 8.97 -5.82 -3.85
CA GLN A 126 9.22 -6.07 -5.27
C GLN A 126 8.04 -5.63 -6.15
N ARG A 127 6.80 -5.95 -5.76
CA ARG A 127 5.60 -5.52 -6.49
C ARG A 127 5.47 -4.00 -6.54
N LEU A 128 5.77 -3.29 -5.45
CA LEU A 128 5.75 -1.81 -5.44
C LEU A 128 6.76 -1.20 -6.42
N THR A 129 7.89 -1.87 -6.65
CA THR A 129 8.90 -1.38 -7.61
C THR A 129 8.52 -1.59 -9.07
N GLN A 130 7.64 -2.57 -9.35
CA GLN A 130 7.11 -2.84 -10.68
C GLN A 130 6.02 -1.84 -11.10
N GLY A 131 5.45 -1.11 -10.13
CA GLY A 131 4.45 -0.07 -10.34
C GLY A 131 3.10 -0.46 -9.74
N ILE A 132 2.27 0.56 -9.49
CA ILE A 132 0.88 0.37 -9.05
C ILE A 132 0.00 0.75 -10.25
N ASP A 133 -0.87 -0.18 -10.68
CA ASP A 133 -1.77 0.07 -11.80
C ASP A 133 -2.83 1.10 -11.39
N SER A 134 -2.69 2.31 -11.92
CA SER A 134 -3.60 3.44 -11.66
C SER A 134 -5.03 3.17 -12.13
N LEU A 135 -5.23 2.36 -13.18
CA LEU A 135 -6.56 2.03 -13.69
C LEU A 135 -7.29 1.14 -12.70
N GLN A 136 -6.61 0.11 -12.19
CA GLN A 136 -7.18 -0.77 -11.16
C GLN A 136 -7.49 -0.02 -9.87
N LEU A 137 -6.67 0.96 -9.48
CA LEU A 137 -6.97 1.80 -8.32
C LEU A 137 -8.22 2.66 -8.56
N LYS A 138 -8.35 3.27 -9.74
CA LYS A 138 -9.52 4.10 -10.08
C LYS A 138 -10.80 3.28 -10.15
N GLU A 139 -10.78 2.13 -10.80
CA GLU A 139 -11.90 1.19 -10.82
C GLU A 139 -12.29 0.77 -9.40
N TYR A 140 -11.30 0.51 -8.55
CA TYR A 140 -11.55 0.15 -7.16
C TYR A 140 -12.18 1.30 -6.35
N LEU A 141 -11.64 2.52 -6.44
CA LEU A 141 -12.20 3.68 -5.76
C LEU A 141 -13.63 3.98 -6.24
N TRP A 142 -13.88 3.82 -7.55
CA TRP A 142 -15.20 3.97 -8.16
C TRP A 142 -16.21 2.94 -7.65
N GLN A 143 -15.85 1.65 -7.65
CA GLN A 143 -16.73 0.56 -7.21
C GLN A 143 -17.16 0.70 -5.73
N ARG A 144 -16.36 1.36 -4.91
CA ARG A 144 -16.64 1.54 -3.48
C ARG A 144 -17.38 2.85 -3.15
N GLY A 145 -17.50 3.77 -4.10
CA GLY A 145 -18.25 5.01 -3.97
C GLY A 145 -19.77 4.80 -3.84
N GLY A 146 -20.30 3.66 -4.28
CA GLY A 146 -21.73 3.35 -4.23
C GLY A 146 -22.58 4.19 -5.20
N GLU A 147 -23.63 3.60 -5.78
CA GLU A 147 -24.54 4.22 -6.74
C GLU A 147 -25.42 5.37 -6.18
N GLY A 148 -25.06 5.95 -5.02
CA GLY A 148 -25.86 6.97 -4.32
C GLY A 148 -25.41 8.42 -4.53
N GLU A 149 -24.17 8.65 -4.98
CA GLU A 149 -23.67 9.98 -5.31
C GLU A 149 -23.21 9.96 -6.77
N LYS A 150 -24.00 10.58 -7.66
CA LYS A 150 -23.56 10.94 -9.02
C LYS A 150 -22.53 12.08 -8.97
N GLU A 151 -21.53 11.96 -8.11
CA GLU A 151 -20.28 12.72 -8.26
C GLU A 151 -19.29 11.81 -8.96
N GLN A 152 -18.93 12.23 -10.17
CA GLN A 152 -17.91 11.60 -11.01
C GLN A 152 -16.60 11.38 -10.23
N PRO A 153 -15.76 10.41 -10.61
CA PRO A 153 -14.60 10.01 -9.83
C PRO A 153 -13.59 11.15 -9.92
N ALA A 154 -13.54 12.01 -8.90
CA ALA A 154 -12.56 13.09 -8.73
C ALA A 154 -12.01 13.65 -10.06
N SER A 155 -12.89 13.98 -11.01
CA SER A 155 -12.58 15.03 -11.97
C SER A 155 -12.76 16.32 -11.18
N ILE A 156 -11.81 16.63 -10.31
CA ILE A 156 -11.63 18.02 -9.88
C ILE A 156 -11.40 18.77 -11.17
N ILE A 157 -12.39 19.56 -11.55
CA ILE A 157 -12.46 20.35 -12.77
C ILE A 157 -11.20 21.22 -12.83
N LEU A 158 -10.18 20.79 -13.58
CA LEU A 158 -9.23 21.70 -14.18
C LEU A 158 -9.86 22.15 -15.50
N SER A 159 -10.78 23.10 -15.40
CA SER A 159 -11.17 23.88 -16.57
C SER A 159 -9.92 24.53 -17.11
N LYS A 160 -9.54 24.15 -18.33
CA LYS A 160 -8.54 24.80 -19.18
C LYS A 160 -8.56 26.32 -18.96
N ALA A 161 -7.54 26.87 -18.31
CA ALA A 161 -7.27 28.29 -18.42
C ALA A 161 -6.59 28.50 -19.77
N GLY A 162 -7.41 28.84 -20.76
CA GLY A 162 -6.96 29.37 -22.04
C GLY A 162 -6.18 30.67 -21.83
N ILE A 163 -5.14 30.81 -22.64
CA ILE A 163 -4.44 32.05 -22.92
C ILE A 163 -5.47 33.05 -23.48
N GLY A 164 -5.68 34.20 -22.82
CA GLY A 164 -6.70 35.16 -23.22
C GLY A 164 -6.74 36.47 -22.41
N ILE A 165 -5.83 37.38 -22.76
CA ILE A 165 -5.92 38.86 -22.92
C ILE A 165 -6.92 39.67 -22.05
N ALA A 166 -6.37 40.75 -21.48
CA ALA A 166 -6.96 41.79 -20.63
C ALA A 166 -8.29 42.43 -21.10
N GLY A 167 -9.12 42.85 -20.13
CA GLY A 167 -10.22 43.79 -20.35
C GLY A 167 -11.26 43.89 -19.23
N GLU A 168 -11.18 44.99 -18.46
CA GLU A 168 -12.29 45.74 -17.85
C GLU A 168 -13.10 45.26 -16.63
N LYS A 169 -13.57 46.30 -15.92
CA LYS A 169 -14.09 46.37 -14.55
C LYS A 169 -15.57 46.00 -14.49
N GLY A 170 -15.96 45.22 -13.47
CA GLY A 170 -17.37 45.04 -13.12
C GLY A 170 -17.56 44.41 -11.73
N LYS A 171 -18.15 45.17 -10.81
CA LYS A 171 -18.60 44.69 -9.48
C LYS A 171 -19.76 43.71 -9.66
N HIS A 172 -19.55 42.44 -9.32
CA HIS A 172 -20.64 41.54 -8.95
C HIS A 172 -20.19 40.62 -7.81
N LYS A 173 -20.99 40.59 -6.73
CA LYS A 173 -20.90 39.59 -5.66
C LYS A 173 -21.23 38.24 -6.28
N THR A 174 -20.22 37.39 -6.45
CA THR A 174 -20.38 35.97 -6.77
C THR A 174 -19.81 35.15 -5.64
N ASP A 175 -20.66 34.28 -5.11
CA ASP A 175 -20.35 33.24 -4.14
C ASP A 175 -19.15 32.42 -4.66
N VAL A 176 -18.02 32.52 -3.97
CA VAL A 176 -16.77 31.89 -4.40
C VAL A 176 -16.84 30.44 -3.99
N LEU A 177 -17.09 29.55 -4.97
CA LEU A 177 -16.83 28.12 -4.87
C LEU A 177 -15.38 27.93 -4.40
N GLN A 178 -15.22 27.56 -3.14
CA GLN A 178 -13.91 27.31 -2.53
C GLN A 178 -13.30 26.06 -3.17
N ASN A 179 -12.32 26.25 -4.06
CA ASN A 179 -11.33 25.22 -4.38
C ASN A 179 -10.74 24.67 -3.08
N PRO A 180 -10.43 23.37 -2.96
CA PRO A 180 -9.71 22.86 -1.81
C PRO A 180 -8.35 23.59 -1.72
N VAL A 181 -8.23 24.49 -0.75
CA VAL A 181 -6.98 25.21 -0.48
C VAL A 181 -6.04 24.24 0.22
N TYR A 182 -5.18 23.59 -0.56
CA TYR A 182 -4.10 22.79 0.01
C TYR A 182 -3.12 23.71 0.75
N PRO A 183 -2.62 23.33 1.94
CA PRO A 183 -1.47 23.97 2.53
C PRO A 183 -0.29 23.84 1.56
N SER A 184 0.05 24.94 0.88
CA SER A 184 1.04 24.97 -0.21
C SER A 184 2.38 24.33 0.18
N LYS A 185 2.78 24.50 1.45
CA LYS A 185 4.01 23.93 2.01
C LYS A 185 3.99 22.39 2.06
N SER A 186 2.89 21.78 2.51
CA SER A 186 2.79 20.32 2.62
C SER A 186 2.74 19.67 1.24
N LEU A 187 1.99 20.25 0.31
CA LEU A 187 1.94 19.74 -1.06
C LEU A 187 3.32 19.82 -1.75
N PHE A 188 3.99 20.97 -1.60
CA PHE A 188 5.34 21.16 -2.14
C PHE A 188 6.34 20.15 -1.56
N LEU A 189 6.29 19.89 -0.25
CA LEU A 189 7.15 18.88 0.39
C LEU A 189 6.97 17.49 -0.24
N VAL A 190 5.72 17.10 -0.52
CA VAL A 190 5.40 15.81 -1.14
C VAL A 190 5.92 15.75 -2.58
N GLN A 191 5.73 16.82 -3.35
CA GLN A 191 6.27 16.93 -4.71
C GLN A 191 7.80 16.91 -4.73
N TYR A 192 8.44 17.63 -3.80
CA TYR A 192 9.89 17.65 -3.62
C TYR A 192 10.45 16.26 -3.29
N ALA A 193 9.84 15.55 -2.33
CA ALA A 193 10.24 14.19 -2.00
C ALA A 193 10.14 13.26 -3.22
N HIS A 194 9.05 13.34 -4.00
CA HIS A 194 8.90 12.58 -5.24
C HIS A 194 9.99 12.90 -6.27
N ALA A 195 10.22 14.19 -6.57
CA ALA A 195 11.25 14.62 -7.52
C ALA A 195 12.67 14.20 -7.08
N ARG A 196 12.93 14.21 -5.76
CA ARG A 196 14.19 13.72 -5.19
C ARG A 196 14.34 12.21 -5.40
N CYS A 197 13.29 11.41 -5.16
CA CYS A 197 13.33 9.98 -5.49
C CYS A 197 13.65 9.75 -6.97
N CYS A 198 13.00 10.47 -7.89
CA CYS A 198 13.28 10.39 -9.32
C CYS A 198 14.73 10.70 -9.65
N SER A 199 15.28 11.77 -9.07
CA SER A 199 16.67 12.18 -9.29
C SER A 199 17.69 11.16 -8.78
N LEU A 200 17.44 10.56 -7.61
CA LEU A 200 18.32 9.52 -7.05
C LEU A 200 18.32 8.25 -7.90
N LEU A 201 17.16 7.85 -8.41
CA LEU A 201 17.04 6.69 -9.29
C LEU A 201 17.77 6.91 -10.62
N ARG A 202 17.66 8.11 -11.21
CA ARG A 202 18.44 8.48 -12.40
C ARG A 202 19.93 8.45 -12.14
N LEU A 203 20.38 9.03 -11.02
CA LEU A 203 21.79 9.02 -10.66
C LEU A 203 22.32 7.58 -10.51
N ALA A 204 21.56 6.70 -9.84
CA ALA A 204 21.93 5.30 -9.67
C ALA A 204 21.93 4.51 -10.98
N HIS A 205 21.11 4.91 -11.96
CA HIS A 205 21.14 4.36 -13.30
C HIS A 205 22.40 4.77 -14.07
N LEU A 206 22.74 6.06 -14.06
CA LEU A 206 23.97 6.59 -14.68
C LEU A 206 25.23 5.96 -14.08
N ASP A 207 25.19 5.67 -12.78
CA ASP A 207 26.27 5.07 -12.01
C ASP A 207 26.33 3.52 -12.13
N GLY A 208 25.41 2.91 -12.88
CA GLY A 208 25.35 1.48 -13.18
C GLY A 208 24.91 0.57 -12.03
N THR A 209 24.42 1.14 -10.92
CA THR A 209 23.98 0.36 -9.75
C THR A 209 22.63 -0.34 -10.01
N ILE A 210 21.77 0.31 -10.81
CA ILE A 210 20.50 -0.21 -11.30
C ILE A 210 20.36 0.08 -12.79
N ILE A 211 19.54 -0.70 -13.49
CA ILE A 211 19.19 -0.45 -14.89
C ILE A 211 17.72 -0.10 -14.93
N LEU A 212 17.43 1.07 -15.44
CA LEU A 212 16.08 1.55 -15.68
C LEU A 212 15.81 1.50 -17.20
N SER A 213 14.56 1.27 -17.58
CA SER A 213 14.13 1.37 -18.98
C SER A 213 14.06 2.83 -19.42
N ASP A 214 14.45 3.09 -20.67
CA ASP A 214 14.25 4.39 -21.29
C ASP A 214 12.74 4.68 -21.40
N PRO A 215 12.29 5.92 -21.10
CA PRO A 215 10.90 6.32 -21.33
C PRO A 215 10.60 6.23 -22.83
N HIS A 216 9.81 5.23 -23.22
CA HIS A 216 9.53 4.97 -24.64
C HIS A 216 8.61 6.08 -25.22
N PRO A 217 9.03 6.79 -26.28
CA PRO A 217 8.29 7.95 -26.81
C PRO A 217 6.91 7.62 -27.41
N GLU A 218 6.64 6.36 -27.78
CA GLU A 218 5.36 5.98 -28.41
C GLU A 218 4.24 5.61 -27.43
N LEU A 219 4.57 5.26 -26.18
CA LEU A 219 3.60 4.70 -25.22
C LEU A 219 3.03 5.73 -24.22
N CYS A 220 3.42 7.01 -24.32
CA CYS A 220 3.03 8.06 -23.35
C CYS A 220 3.13 7.59 -21.89
N SER A 221 4.11 6.72 -21.59
CA SER A 221 4.44 6.30 -20.23
C SER A 221 5.77 6.95 -19.88
N PRO A 222 5.77 8.10 -19.18
CA PRO A 222 7.00 8.79 -18.79
C PRO A 222 7.74 8.07 -17.65
N PHE A 223 7.81 6.74 -17.69
CA PHE A 223 8.15 5.93 -16.52
C PHE A 223 9.33 5.02 -16.74
N TRP A 224 10.25 5.14 -15.81
CA TRP A 224 11.45 4.36 -15.67
C TRP A 224 11.08 3.09 -14.90
N HIS A 225 10.94 1.96 -15.60
CA HIS A 225 10.75 0.66 -14.96
C HIS A 225 12.11 0.06 -14.61
N LEU A 226 12.23 -0.55 -13.43
CA LEU A 226 13.45 -1.22 -13.01
C LEU A 226 13.63 -2.53 -13.79
N LEU A 227 14.65 -2.57 -14.65
CA LEU A 227 15.01 -3.74 -15.46
C LEU A 227 15.99 -4.65 -14.72
N ALA A 228 16.97 -4.06 -14.02
CA ALA A 228 17.92 -4.80 -13.19
C ALA A 228 18.29 -4.01 -11.93
N PRO A 229 18.49 -4.67 -10.78
CA PRO A 229 18.31 -6.11 -10.53
C PRO A 229 16.83 -6.52 -10.55
N ASN A 230 16.54 -7.70 -11.09
CA ASN A 230 15.19 -8.28 -11.10
C ASN A 230 15.26 -9.78 -10.74
N PRO A 231 14.81 -10.19 -9.53
CA PRO A 231 14.30 -9.34 -8.45
C PRO A 231 15.41 -8.52 -7.78
N ILE A 232 15.04 -7.46 -7.07
CA ILE A 232 15.97 -6.73 -6.20
C ILE A 232 16.41 -7.69 -5.08
N PRO A 233 17.70 -7.67 -4.67
CA PRO A 233 18.22 -8.57 -3.64
C PRO A 233 17.78 -8.14 -2.23
N TRP A 234 16.49 -8.20 -1.92
CA TRP A 234 15.91 -7.81 -0.64
C TRP A 234 16.37 -8.66 0.55
N LEU A 235 16.60 -9.95 0.31
CA LEU A 235 16.93 -10.94 1.34
C LEU A 235 18.43 -11.25 1.35
N ASN A 236 18.94 -11.57 2.54
CA ASN A 236 20.27 -12.14 2.68
C ASN A 236 20.22 -13.67 2.44
N SER A 237 20.65 -14.12 1.27
CA SER A 237 20.59 -15.51 0.82
C SER A 237 21.48 -16.49 1.61
N GLU A 238 22.28 -15.99 2.56
CA GLU A 238 23.27 -16.78 3.29
C GLU A 238 22.67 -17.61 4.43
N VAL A 239 21.40 -17.39 4.81
CA VAL A 239 20.75 -18.07 5.93
C VAL A 239 19.40 -18.66 5.50
N PHE A 240 19.31 -20.00 5.43
CA PHE A 240 18.05 -20.76 5.31
C PHE A 240 17.71 -21.37 6.69
N PRO A 241 16.43 -21.51 7.08
CA PRO A 241 15.19 -21.42 6.30
C PRO A 241 14.50 -20.04 6.33
N SER A 242 15.04 -19.06 7.05
CA SER A 242 14.46 -17.72 7.20
C SER A 242 15.49 -16.63 6.87
N SER A 243 15.67 -16.38 5.58
CA SER A 243 16.59 -15.34 5.11
C SER A 243 16.16 -13.97 5.68
N PRO A 244 17.04 -13.28 6.42
CA PRO A 244 16.71 -11.97 6.97
C PRO A 244 16.65 -10.93 5.85
N LEU A 245 15.84 -9.89 6.05
CA LEU A 245 15.82 -8.74 5.16
C LEU A 245 17.18 -8.01 5.26
N ARG A 246 17.76 -7.59 4.13
CA ARG A 246 19.00 -6.80 4.13
C ARG A 246 18.81 -5.40 4.74
N LEU A 247 17.57 -4.90 4.71
CA LEU A 247 17.18 -3.63 5.30
C LEU A 247 16.98 -3.83 6.81
N VAL A 248 17.94 -3.37 7.60
CA VAL A 248 18.00 -3.55 9.07
C VAL A 248 18.00 -2.23 9.84
N HIS A 249 18.30 -1.11 9.17
CA HIS A 249 18.41 0.18 9.83
C HIS A 249 17.02 0.67 10.29
N PRO A 250 16.88 1.27 11.50
CA PRO A 250 15.59 1.74 11.99
C PRO A 250 14.89 2.74 11.06
N ALA A 251 15.65 3.58 10.35
CA ALA A 251 15.08 4.50 9.37
C ALA A 251 14.55 3.80 8.10
N GLU A 252 15.15 2.67 7.68
CA GLU A 252 14.62 1.84 6.58
C GLU A 252 13.29 1.22 7.00
N TRP A 253 13.24 0.64 8.19
CA TRP A 253 12.01 0.07 8.75
C TRP A 253 10.93 1.13 8.99
N GLY A 254 11.31 2.34 9.42
CA GLY A 254 10.39 3.48 9.54
C GLY A 254 9.73 3.81 8.20
N LEU A 255 10.51 3.85 7.12
CA LEU A 255 9.99 4.10 5.77
C LEU A 255 9.11 2.93 5.26
N ILE A 256 9.54 1.69 5.43
CA ILE A 256 8.72 0.50 5.09
C ILE A 256 7.40 0.53 5.85
N SER A 257 7.45 0.83 7.15
CA SER A 257 6.28 0.87 8.00
C SER A 257 5.28 1.94 7.51
N GLN A 258 5.79 3.13 7.20
CA GLN A 258 5.00 4.24 6.67
C GLN A 258 4.41 3.95 5.28
N LEU A 259 5.13 3.24 4.40
CA LEU A 259 4.60 2.78 3.10
C LEU A 259 3.40 1.84 3.31
N VAL A 260 3.53 0.88 4.22
CA VAL A 260 2.42 -0.03 4.57
C VAL A 260 1.25 0.76 5.14
N ASP A 261 1.47 1.75 6.02
CA ASP A 261 0.37 2.52 6.63
C ASP A 261 -0.37 3.34 5.58
N THR A 262 0.39 3.94 4.67
CA THR A 262 -0.13 4.76 3.58
C THR A 262 -0.96 3.93 2.61
N LEU A 263 -0.51 2.72 2.27
CA LEU A 263 -1.23 1.82 1.36
C LEU A 263 -2.41 1.12 2.04
N ASP A 264 -2.29 0.75 3.31
CA ASP A 264 -3.40 0.20 4.09
C ASP A 264 -4.51 1.21 4.31
N ALA A 265 -4.18 2.50 4.37
CA ALA A 265 -5.19 3.56 4.40
C ALA A 265 -6.10 3.51 3.17
N LEU A 266 -5.64 3.01 1.99
CA LEU A 266 -6.49 2.77 0.81
C LEU A 266 -7.57 1.69 1.06
N SER A 267 -7.42 0.88 2.11
CA SER A 267 -8.40 -0.14 2.49
C SER A 267 -9.58 0.44 3.26
N LEU A 268 -9.52 1.70 3.71
CA LEU A 268 -10.65 2.36 4.38
C LEU A 268 -11.73 2.78 3.38
N PRO A 269 -13.02 2.87 3.78
CA PRO A 269 -14.09 3.30 2.89
C PRO A 269 -13.83 4.71 2.32
N PRO A 270 -14.25 5.02 1.07
CA PRO A 270 -14.05 6.34 0.46
C PRO A 270 -14.62 7.49 1.29
N ALA A 271 -15.75 7.28 1.96
CA ALA A 271 -16.36 8.25 2.87
C ALA A 271 -15.46 8.65 4.06
N ALA A 272 -14.46 7.82 4.41
CA ALA A 272 -13.47 8.12 5.44
C ALA A 272 -12.23 8.84 4.87
N HIS A 273 -12.02 8.84 3.56
CA HIS A 273 -10.87 9.47 2.91
C HIS A 273 -11.01 10.98 2.87
N ARG A 274 -10.70 11.65 3.97
CA ARG A 274 -10.53 13.10 3.96
C ARG A 274 -9.23 13.45 3.26
N LEU A 275 -9.25 14.40 2.33
CA LEU A 275 -8.05 14.92 1.66
C LEU A 275 -6.96 15.33 2.67
N THR A 276 -7.37 15.88 3.81
CA THR A 276 -6.47 16.25 4.92
C THR A 276 -5.76 15.05 5.54
N GLU A 277 -6.38 13.87 5.60
CA GLU A 277 -5.74 12.64 6.10
C GLU A 277 -4.74 12.09 5.10
N TRP A 278 -5.09 12.09 3.81
CA TRP A 278 -4.16 11.74 2.74
C TRP A 278 -2.95 12.66 2.70
N LEU A 279 -3.16 13.96 2.90
CA LEU A 279 -2.06 14.92 2.96
C LEU A 279 -1.15 14.67 4.17
N LYS A 280 -1.73 14.31 5.32
CA LYS A 280 -0.95 13.90 6.50
C LYS A 280 -0.14 12.65 6.23
N LEU A 281 -0.73 11.62 5.61
CA LEU A 281 -0.03 10.38 5.26
C LEU A 281 1.09 10.63 4.24
N ALA A 282 0.82 11.43 3.20
CA ALA A 282 1.81 11.82 2.21
C ALA A 282 2.98 12.59 2.83
N THR A 283 2.67 13.56 3.71
CA THR A 283 3.67 14.34 4.46
C THR A 283 4.51 13.45 5.37
N ALA A 284 3.87 12.50 6.08
CA ALA A 284 4.57 11.53 6.92
C ALA A 284 5.47 10.61 6.09
N LEU A 285 5.02 10.16 4.92
CA LEU A 285 5.82 9.37 3.98
C LEU A 285 7.04 10.15 3.47
N SER A 286 6.86 11.41 3.08
CA SER A 286 7.97 12.30 2.70
C SER A 286 8.98 12.49 3.83
N THR A 287 8.51 12.69 5.05
CA THR A 287 9.38 12.87 6.23
C THR A 287 10.15 11.59 6.58
N ALA A 288 9.49 10.41 6.48
CA ALA A 288 10.14 9.12 6.68
C ALA A 288 11.20 8.85 5.60
N PHE A 289 10.91 9.24 4.35
CA PHE A 289 11.88 9.16 3.25
C PHE A 289 13.10 10.04 3.48
N GLU A 290 12.92 11.29 3.92
CA GLU A 290 14.04 12.19 4.24
C GLU A 290 14.89 11.64 5.39
N SER A 291 14.23 11.13 6.44
CA SER A 291 14.91 10.50 7.58
C SER A 291 15.75 9.31 7.14
N PHE A 292 15.18 8.42 6.32
CA PHE A 292 15.88 7.31 5.68
C PHE A 292 17.07 7.79 4.84
N TYR A 293 16.85 8.74 3.94
CA TYR A 293 17.89 9.23 3.04
C TYR A 293 19.05 9.91 3.78
N SER A 294 18.76 10.65 4.85
CA SER A 294 19.80 11.29 5.68
C SER A 294 20.63 10.29 6.51
N ALA A 295 20.01 9.19 6.96
CA ALA A 295 20.65 8.25 7.87
C ALA A 295 21.32 7.08 7.15
N CYS A 296 20.80 6.67 5.98
CA CYS A 296 21.26 5.51 5.25
C CYS A 296 22.12 5.93 4.05
N ARG A 297 23.44 5.70 4.14
CA ARG A 297 24.35 5.94 3.02
C ARG A 297 24.00 5.04 1.84
N LEU A 298 23.83 5.64 0.68
CA LEU A 298 23.53 4.88 -0.53
C LEU A 298 24.78 4.70 -1.41
N TRP A 299 25.61 5.74 -1.52
CA TRP A 299 26.80 5.77 -2.37
C TRP A 299 28.10 5.63 -1.54
N GLY A 300 29.26 5.57 -2.22
CA GLY A 300 30.57 5.42 -1.58
C GLY A 300 30.86 3.97 -1.19
N GLU A 301 31.40 3.76 0.01
CA GLU A 301 31.81 2.44 0.54
C GLU A 301 30.69 1.39 0.44
N VAL A 302 29.43 1.79 0.65
CA VAL A 302 28.27 0.88 0.55
C VAL A 302 28.12 0.29 -0.86
N LYS A 303 28.47 1.05 -1.91
CA LYS A 303 28.42 0.58 -3.30
C LYS A 303 29.55 -0.41 -3.59
N THR A 304 30.75 -0.14 -3.08
CA THR A 304 31.96 -0.93 -3.37
C THR A 304 32.04 -2.20 -2.54
N GLU A 305 31.60 -2.13 -1.27
CA GLU A 305 31.70 -3.23 -0.31
C GLU A 305 30.41 -4.05 -0.21
N THR A 306 29.23 -3.42 -0.37
CA THR A 306 27.92 -4.07 -0.20
C THR A 306 26.90 -3.69 -1.30
N PRO A 307 27.19 -3.95 -2.59
CA PRO A 307 26.36 -3.48 -3.70
C PRO A 307 24.89 -3.94 -3.61
N GLN A 308 24.63 -5.14 -3.07
CA GLN A 308 23.27 -5.67 -2.90
C GLN A 308 22.46 -4.86 -1.87
N LEU A 309 23.09 -4.31 -0.83
CA LEU A 309 22.42 -3.44 0.13
C LEU A 309 22.07 -2.09 -0.52
N ALA A 310 23.00 -1.52 -1.31
CA ALA A 310 22.72 -0.31 -2.09
C ALA A 310 21.52 -0.52 -3.04
N GLN A 311 21.49 -1.67 -3.73
CA GLN A 311 20.37 -2.05 -4.61
C GLN A 311 19.05 -2.21 -3.85
N ALA A 312 19.04 -2.84 -2.66
CA ALA A 312 17.84 -2.95 -1.84
C ALA A 312 17.32 -1.57 -1.39
N ARG A 313 18.21 -0.68 -0.97
CA ARG A 313 17.86 0.72 -0.61
C ARG A 313 17.31 1.49 -1.80
N LEU A 314 17.88 1.34 -2.98
CA LEU A 314 17.36 1.91 -4.23
C LEU A 314 15.99 1.36 -4.60
N GLY A 315 15.77 0.07 -4.37
CA GLY A 315 14.46 -0.55 -4.46
C GLY A 315 13.43 0.14 -3.55
N LEU A 316 13.80 0.44 -2.31
CA LEU A 316 12.93 1.14 -1.36
C LEU A 316 12.60 2.57 -1.83
N ILE A 317 13.58 3.27 -2.43
CA ILE A 317 13.36 4.57 -3.07
C ILE A 317 12.38 4.44 -4.23
N LYS A 318 12.52 3.40 -5.06
CA LYS A 318 11.60 3.14 -6.18
C LYS A 318 10.18 2.86 -5.70
N ALA A 319 10.02 2.05 -4.65
CA ALA A 319 8.71 1.80 -4.04
C ALA A 319 8.08 3.11 -3.51
N THR A 320 8.88 3.95 -2.84
CA THR A 320 8.44 5.25 -2.33
C THR A 320 8.02 6.19 -3.45
N GLN A 321 8.80 6.25 -4.53
CA GLN A 321 8.48 7.02 -5.73
C GLN A 321 7.12 6.61 -6.33
N SER A 322 6.86 5.30 -6.45
CA SER A 322 5.58 4.77 -6.94
C SER A 322 4.40 5.21 -6.07
N VAL A 323 4.53 5.13 -4.74
CA VAL A 323 3.43 5.47 -3.81
C VAL A 323 3.20 6.99 -3.73
N LEU A 324 4.25 7.80 -3.66
CA LEU A 324 4.09 9.27 -3.66
C LEU A 324 3.43 9.76 -4.95
N ARG A 325 3.81 9.17 -6.09
CA ARG A 325 3.20 9.48 -7.38
C ARG A 325 1.72 9.14 -7.41
N LEU A 326 1.35 7.96 -6.94
CA LEU A 326 -0.05 7.52 -6.81
C LEU A 326 -0.87 8.55 -6.03
N ILE A 327 -0.34 9.02 -4.90
CA ILE A 327 -1.03 10.01 -4.08
C ILE A 327 -1.15 11.36 -4.80
N LEU A 328 -0.07 11.85 -5.40
CA LEU A 328 -0.08 13.14 -6.11
C LEU A 328 -1.02 13.13 -7.32
N GLN A 329 -0.93 12.12 -8.17
CA GLN A 329 -1.66 12.07 -9.45
C GLN A 329 -3.08 11.55 -9.29
N ASP A 330 -3.26 10.42 -8.59
CA ASP A 330 -4.55 9.73 -8.56
C ASP A 330 -5.44 10.18 -7.39
N LEU A 331 -4.86 10.64 -6.27
CA LEU A 331 -5.64 11.12 -5.13
C LEU A 331 -5.78 12.64 -5.07
N PHE A 332 -4.73 13.40 -5.38
CA PHE A 332 -4.77 14.87 -5.37
C PHE A 332 -5.03 15.50 -6.74
N GLY A 333 -4.88 14.75 -7.84
CA GLY A 333 -5.06 15.29 -9.19
C GLY A 333 -4.01 16.35 -9.58
N VAL A 334 -2.84 16.35 -8.92
CA VAL A 334 -1.76 17.30 -9.19
C VAL A 334 -0.61 16.62 -9.94
N SER A 335 0.20 17.43 -10.61
CA SER A 335 1.42 16.90 -11.25
C SER A 335 2.40 16.38 -10.20
N ALA A 336 3.00 15.23 -10.50
CA ALA A 336 4.13 14.66 -9.78
C ALA A 336 5.41 14.96 -10.57
N PRO A 337 6.10 16.09 -10.26
CA PRO A 337 7.25 16.52 -11.03
C PRO A 337 8.39 15.52 -10.91
N VAL A 338 9.08 15.28 -12.02
CA VAL A 338 10.26 14.38 -12.07
C VAL A 338 11.52 15.12 -11.63
N GLU A 339 11.52 16.45 -11.73
CA GLU A 339 12.58 17.39 -11.34
C GLU A 339 11.93 18.66 -10.78
N LEU A 340 12.53 19.25 -9.74
CA LEU A 340 12.10 20.49 -9.10
C LEU A 340 13.28 21.41 -8.84
#